data_AF-A0A968LMI2-F1
#
_entry.id   AF-A0A968LMI2-F1
#
_cell.length_a   1.000
_cell.length_b   1.000
_cell.length_c   1.000
_cell.angle_alpha   90.00
_cell.angle_beta   90.00
_cell.angle_gamma   90.00
#
_symmetry.space_group_name_H-M   'P 1'
#
loop_
_entity.id
_entity.type
_entity.pdbx_description
1 polymer ?
#
loop_
_entity_poly.entity_id
_entity_poly.type
_entity_poly.pdbx_seq_one_letter_code
_entity_poly.pdbx_strand_id
1 'polypeptide(L)'
;MYALTTPEEVDAFISENPVAAVFKAGTCHKTMQGWGNVEYFLKDRPDVPVGIIRVVEARPASNRVAEVTGITHQSPQIVVFKNGAAQFDLDNWDITKENLEPKLGATLPPVQGDLGTGEKRTSLEPYTQLMDRYLGGSIGEEQFKWTYLEMFRNDANLRSEEEFKLLDSLFGNPDDHHIHAGAIISLETQLQTAGEVAPLRERVQTLRESVNAL
;
A
#
# COMPACT_ATOMS: atom_id res chain seq x y z
N MET A 1 10.87 9.06 -0.16
CA MET A 1 11.71 7.94 -0.64
C MET A 1 13.03 8.51 -1.14
N TYR A 2 14.12 7.78 -0.94
CA TYR A 2 15.49 8.26 -1.19
C TYR A 2 16.20 7.30 -2.14
N ALA A 3 16.80 7.78 -3.22
CA ALA A 3 17.62 6.94 -4.08
C ALA A 3 18.98 6.73 -3.41
N LEU A 4 19.41 5.47 -3.26
CA LEU A 4 20.72 5.11 -2.70
C LEU A 4 21.53 4.44 -3.81
N THR A 5 22.60 5.12 -4.24
CA THR A 5 23.40 4.74 -5.41
C THR A 5 24.84 4.36 -5.06
N THR A 6 25.34 4.82 -3.92
CA THR A 6 26.70 4.56 -3.42
C THR A 6 26.70 3.86 -2.05
N PRO A 7 27.78 3.13 -1.70
CA PRO A 7 27.96 2.59 -0.35
C PRO A 7 27.89 3.65 0.75
N GLU A 8 28.45 4.84 0.51
CA GLU A 8 28.50 5.94 1.47
C GLU A 8 27.09 6.50 1.74
N GLU A 9 26.24 6.60 0.72
CA GLU A 9 24.82 6.96 0.88
C GLU A 9 24.05 5.92 1.69
N VAL A 10 24.37 4.62 1.54
CA VAL A 10 23.76 3.56 2.35
C VAL A 10 24.14 3.73 3.83
N ASP A 11 25.42 3.93 4.11
CA ASP A 11 25.92 4.10 5.47
C ASP A 11 25.34 5.37 6.13
N ALA A 12 25.32 6.50 5.40
CA ALA A 12 24.71 7.73 5.86
C ALA A 12 23.21 7.55 6.11
N PHE A 13 22.48 6.98 5.15
CA PHE A 13 21.04 6.76 5.28
C PHE A 13 20.68 5.89 6.48
N ILE A 14 21.43 4.80 6.72
CA ILE A 14 21.18 3.90 7.85
C ILE A 14 21.53 4.55 9.20
N SER A 15 22.56 5.39 9.25
CA SER A 15 23.04 6.02 10.50
C SER A 15 22.27 7.29 10.89
N GLU A 16 21.86 8.09 9.91
CA GLU A 16 21.12 9.35 10.14
C GLU A 16 19.66 9.12 10.52
N ASN A 17 19.10 7.97 10.17
CA ASN A 17 17.69 7.65 10.41
C ASN A 17 17.56 6.60 11.53
N PRO A 18 16.99 6.96 12.70
CA PRO A 18 16.77 6.02 13.80
C PRO A 18 15.92 4.81 13.42
N VAL A 19 15.06 4.96 12.42
CA VAL A 19 14.29 3.88 11.81
C VAL A 19 14.33 4.10 10.30
N ALA A 20 14.60 3.05 9.54
CA ALA A 20 14.68 3.16 8.09
C ALA A 20 14.33 1.82 7.42
N ALA A 21 13.83 1.87 6.20
CA ALA A 21 13.69 0.70 5.35
C ALA A 21 14.55 0.87 4.10
N VAL A 22 15.24 -0.19 3.67
CA VAL A 22 15.97 -0.21 2.39
C VAL A 22 15.37 -1.28 1.50
N PHE A 23 14.87 -0.87 0.33
CA PHE A 23 14.34 -1.75 -0.68
C PHE A 23 15.31 -1.88 -1.86
N LYS A 24 15.79 -3.10 -2.11
CA LYS A 24 16.67 -3.47 -3.22
C LYS A 24 15.83 -3.92 -4.40
N ALA A 25 15.55 -3.00 -5.32
CA ALA A 25 14.73 -3.24 -6.50
C ALA A 25 15.51 -3.97 -7.61
N GLY A 26 14.95 -5.09 -8.08
CA GLY A 26 15.43 -5.83 -9.25
C GLY A 26 14.70 -5.40 -10.52
N THR A 27 14.84 -6.19 -11.59
CA THR A 27 14.21 -5.91 -12.90
C THR A 27 13.07 -6.85 -13.26
N CYS A 28 12.73 -7.81 -12.39
CA CYS A 28 11.68 -8.79 -12.64
C CYS A 28 10.32 -8.37 -12.07
N HIS A 29 9.24 -9.01 -12.53
CA HIS A 29 7.86 -8.75 -12.10
C HIS A 29 7.64 -8.83 -10.58
N LYS A 30 8.39 -9.69 -9.87
CA LYS A 30 8.34 -9.78 -8.40
C LYS A 30 8.70 -8.46 -7.71
N THR A 31 9.56 -7.65 -8.34
CA THR A 31 9.95 -6.35 -7.79
C THR A 31 8.77 -5.40 -7.72
N MET A 32 7.95 -5.34 -8.77
CA MET A 32 6.76 -4.48 -8.78
C MET A 32 5.72 -4.94 -7.76
N GLN A 33 5.52 -6.25 -7.64
CA GLN A 33 4.60 -6.82 -6.65
C GLN A 33 5.07 -6.56 -5.21
N GLY A 34 6.33 -6.90 -4.91
CA GLY A 34 6.91 -6.67 -3.58
C GLY A 34 6.94 -5.20 -3.22
N TRP A 35 7.23 -4.32 -4.19
CA TRP A 35 7.18 -2.88 -3.99
C TRP A 35 5.76 -2.40 -3.63
N GLY A 36 4.72 -2.86 -4.34
CA GLY A 36 3.34 -2.48 -4.03
C GLY A 36 2.93 -2.85 -2.61
N ASN A 37 3.42 -3.98 -2.08
CA ASN A 37 3.18 -4.38 -0.69
C ASN A 37 3.95 -3.51 0.31
N VAL A 38 5.20 -3.16 0.02
CA VAL A 38 6.01 -2.26 0.87
C VAL A 38 5.41 -0.84 0.89
N GLU A 39 5.06 -0.32 -0.29
CA GLU A 39 4.47 1.00 -0.46
C GLU A 39 3.13 1.11 0.27
N TYR A 40 2.30 0.06 0.24
CA TYR A 40 1.03 0.01 0.98
C TYR A 40 1.19 0.34 2.47
N PHE A 41 2.24 -0.16 3.14
CA PHE A 41 2.47 0.10 4.57
C PHE A 41 3.26 1.36 4.86
N LEU A 42 4.19 1.76 3.99
CA LEU A 42 5.18 2.78 4.30
C LEU A 42 4.94 4.13 3.62
N LYS A 43 4.06 4.22 2.61
CA LYS A 43 3.80 5.49 1.90
C LYS A 43 3.29 6.61 2.81
N ASP A 44 2.51 6.26 3.84
CA ASP A 44 1.91 7.18 4.80
C ASP A 44 2.68 7.22 6.14
N ARG A 45 3.91 6.71 6.16
CA ARG A 45 4.81 6.66 7.34
C ARG A 45 6.04 7.54 7.11
N PRO A 46 5.92 8.88 7.20
CA PRO A 46 7.06 9.78 7.02
C PRO A 46 8.16 9.58 8.08
N ASP A 47 7.80 8.97 9.21
CA ASP A 47 8.71 8.56 10.29
C ASP A 47 9.57 7.33 9.92
N VAL A 48 9.28 6.66 8.81
CA VAL A 48 10.03 5.51 8.29
C VAL A 48 10.51 5.82 6.87
N PRO A 49 11.62 6.56 6.72
CA PRO A 49 12.21 6.83 5.42
C PRO A 49 12.56 5.53 4.70
N VAL A 50 12.19 5.47 3.42
CA VAL A 50 12.47 4.32 2.55
C VAL A 50 13.55 4.69 1.54
N GLY A 51 14.69 4.01 1.63
CA GLY A 51 15.79 4.06 0.67
C GLY A 51 15.60 3.01 -0.42
N ILE A 52 15.80 3.40 -1.68
CA ILE A 52 15.62 2.54 -2.85
C ILE A 52 16.95 2.36 -3.56
N ILE A 53 17.37 1.11 -3.73
CA ILE A 53 18.54 0.73 -4.50
C ILE A 53 18.08 -0.01 -5.75
N ARG A 54 18.33 0.55 -6.94
CA ARG A 54 18.17 -0.17 -8.20
C ARG A 54 19.38 -1.06 -8.40
N VAL A 55 19.24 -2.36 -8.13
CA VAL A 55 20.39 -3.28 -7.98
C VAL A 55 21.28 -3.36 -9.23
N VAL A 56 20.68 -3.26 -10.42
CA VAL A 56 21.41 -3.29 -11.70
C VAL A 56 22.28 -2.05 -11.88
N GLU A 57 21.84 -0.90 -11.37
CA GLU A 57 22.52 0.39 -11.53
C GLU A 57 23.50 0.66 -10.38
N ALA A 58 23.15 0.21 -9.17
CA ALA A 58 23.84 0.54 -7.92
C ALA A 58 24.27 -0.72 -7.16
N ARG A 59 24.91 -1.67 -7.87
CA ARG A 59 25.39 -2.93 -7.27
C ARG A 59 26.29 -2.72 -6.03
N PRO A 60 27.23 -1.76 -6.01
CA PRO A 60 28.04 -1.48 -4.82
C PRO A 60 27.19 -1.09 -3.60
N ALA A 61 26.19 -0.22 -3.77
CA ALA A 61 25.26 0.13 -2.68
C ALA A 61 24.48 -1.10 -2.17
N SER A 62 24.02 -1.97 -3.09
CA SER A 62 23.31 -3.20 -2.71
C SER A 62 24.18 -4.18 -1.93
N ASN A 63 25.45 -4.34 -2.35
CA ASN A 63 26.43 -5.16 -1.67
C ASN A 63 26.74 -4.58 -0.28
N ARG A 64 26.85 -3.25 -0.16
CA ARG A 64 27.09 -2.59 1.11
C ARG A 64 26.04 -2.94 2.16
N VAL A 65 24.76 -2.95 1.78
CA VAL A 65 23.69 -3.39 2.68
C VAL A 65 23.93 -4.83 3.16
N ALA A 66 24.37 -5.75 2.29
CA ALA A 66 24.66 -7.12 2.71
C ALA A 66 25.87 -7.21 3.65
N GLU A 67 26.91 -6.41 3.42
CA GLU A 67 28.10 -6.34 4.29
C GLU A 67 27.78 -5.85 5.70
N VAL A 68 27.03 -4.75 5.82
CA VAL A 68 26.74 -4.13 7.13
C VAL A 68 25.72 -4.92 7.94
N THR A 69 24.88 -5.73 7.28
CA THR A 69 23.83 -6.53 7.95
C THR A 69 24.22 -7.99 8.14
N GLY A 70 25.15 -8.52 7.35
CA GLY A 70 25.40 -9.95 7.23
C GLY A 70 24.28 -10.72 6.53
N ILE A 71 23.23 -10.04 6.05
CA ILE A 71 22.10 -10.65 5.35
C ILE A 71 22.48 -10.87 3.89
N THR A 72 22.28 -12.10 3.41
CA THR A 72 22.57 -12.46 2.02
C THR A 72 21.80 -11.57 1.04
N HIS A 73 22.49 -11.05 0.02
CA HIS A 73 21.86 -10.24 -1.00
C HIS A 73 20.76 -11.03 -1.75
N GLN A 74 19.57 -10.43 -1.81
CA GLN A 74 18.45 -10.87 -2.64
C GLN A 74 17.86 -9.68 -3.42
N SER A 75 17.09 -9.97 -4.46
CA SER A 75 16.36 -8.95 -5.21
C SER A 75 15.08 -9.52 -5.87
N PRO A 76 13.89 -8.96 -5.58
CA PRO A 76 13.65 -7.86 -4.64
C PRO A 76 13.90 -8.27 -3.19
N GLN A 77 14.32 -7.31 -2.35
CA GLN A 77 14.52 -7.51 -0.90
C GLN A 77 14.21 -6.21 -0.16
N ILE A 78 13.50 -6.29 0.95
CA ILE A 78 13.37 -5.21 1.94
C ILE A 78 14.14 -5.57 3.19
N VAL A 79 14.91 -4.63 3.73
CA VAL A 79 15.54 -4.74 5.04
C VAL A 79 15.09 -3.55 5.88
N VAL A 80 14.61 -3.81 7.10
CA VAL A 80 14.21 -2.76 8.04
C VAL A 80 15.26 -2.61 9.13
N PHE A 81 15.62 -1.37 9.43
CA PHE A 81 16.66 -0.97 10.36
C PHE A 81 16.08 -0.19 11.54
N LYS A 82 16.69 -0.38 12.71
CA LYS A 82 16.45 0.43 13.91
C LYS A 82 17.78 0.75 14.57
N ASN A 83 18.08 2.04 14.72
CA ASN A 83 19.34 2.57 15.24
C ASN A 83 20.56 1.93 14.56
N GLY A 84 20.54 1.86 13.23
CA GLY A 84 21.60 1.26 12.42
C GLY A 84 21.62 -0.28 12.37
N ALA A 85 20.88 -0.97 13.22
CA ALA A 85 20.84 -2.43 13.26
C ALA A 85 19.69 -3.00 12.41
N ALA A 86 19.97 -3.98 11.55
CA ALA A 86 18.94 -4.71 10.82
C ALA A 86 18.06 -5.53 11.77
N GLN A 87 16.75 -5.39 11.61
CA GLN A 87 15.74 -6.01 12.46
C GLN A 87 15.14 -7.24 11.79
N PHE A 88 14.82 -7.12 10.50
CA PHE A 88 14.39 -8.22 9.65
C PHE A 88 14.61 -7.89 8.18
N ASP A 89 14.61 -8.93 7.35
CA ASP A 89 14.41 -8.82 5.92
C ASP A 89 13.28 -9.73 5.42
N LEU A 90 12.77 -9.40 4.23
CA LEU A 90 11.89 -10.21 3.41
C LEU A 90 12.33 -10.05 1.96
N ASP A 91 12.26 -11.11 1.16
CA ASP A 91 12.69 -11.10 -0.23
C ASP A 91 11.76 -11.89 -1.15
N ASN A 92 11.92 -11.70 -2.45
CA ASN A 92 11.20 -12.44 -3.49
C ASN A 92 9.68 -12.56 -3.23
N TRP A 93 9.22 -13.78 -2.93
CA TRP A 93 7.81 -14.10 -2.70
C TRP A 93 7.36 -13.87 -1.25
N ASP A 94 8.31 -13.70 -0.34
CA ASP A 94 8.02 -13.47 1.07
C ASP A 94 7.65 -12.01 1.36
N ILE A 95 7.84 -11.10 0.38
CA ILE A 95 7.37 -9.72 0.45
C ILE A 95 5.85 -9.67 0.18
N THR A 96 5.08 -10.24 1.11
CA THR A 96 3.60 -10.19 1.12
C THR A 96 3.10 -9.32 2.26
N LYS A 97 1.82 -8.96 2.24
CA LYS A 97 1.24 -8.12 3.31
C LYS A 97 1.16 -8.87 4.62
N GLU A 98 0.81 -10.14 4.55
CA GLU A 98 0.66 -11.06 5.68
C GLU A 98 2.00 -11.25 6.41
N ASN A 99 3.11 -11.23 5.67
CA ASN A 99 4.45 -11.32 6.25
C ASN A 99 4.99 -9.96 6.72
N LEU A 100 4.69 -8.87 6.00
CA LEU A 100 5.15 -7.52 6.32
C LEU A 100 4.48 -6.96 7.57
N GLU A 101 3.16 -7.03 7.67
CA GLU A 101 2.38 -6.39 8.74
C GLU A 101 2.85 -6.75 10.16
N PRO A 102 2.98 -8.04 10.55
CA PRO A 102 3.42 -8.38 11.90
C PRO A 102 4.87 -7.96 12.17
N LYS A 103 5.76 -8.05 11.18
CA LYS A 103 7.18 -7.66 11.33
C LYS A 103 7.33 -6.14 11.47
N LEU A 104 6.59 -5.38 10.66
CA LEU A 104 6.55 -3.92 10.74
C LEU A 104 5.94 -3.47 12.08
N GLY A 105 4.83 -4.07 12.50
CA GLY A 105 4.18 -3.77 13.78
C GLY A 105 5.06 -4.05 15.00
N ALA A 106 5.89 -5.09 14.96
CA ALA A 106 6.83 -5.42 16.04
C ALA A 106 8.07 -4.50 16.06
N THR A 107 8.45 -3.93 14.92
CA THR A 107 9.73 -3.22 14.76
C THR A 107 9.59 -1.70 14.87
N LEU A 108 8.62 -1.16 14.12
CA LEU A 108 8.42 0.26 13.95
C LEU A 108 7.72 0.86 15.18
N PRO A 109 7.96 2.14 15.49
CA PRO A 109 7.12 2.82 16.47
C PRO A 109 5.65 2.74 16.04
N PRO A 110 4.70 2.72 16.99
CA PRO A 110 3.30 2.92 16.66
C PRO A 110 3.17 4.24 15.88
N VAL A 111 2.30 4.26 14.88
CA VAL A 111 2.07 5.44 14.04
C VAL A 111 1.78 6.62 14.98
N GLN A 112 2.68 7.61 15.02
CA GLN A 112 2.45 8.84 15.80
C GLN A 112 1.52 9.73 14.99
N GLY A 113 0.26 9.63 15.34
CA GLY A 113 -0.90 10.18 14.65
C GLY A 113 -2.02 9.20 14.96
N ASP A 114 -3.08 9.69 15.60
CA ASP A 114 -4.19 8.91 16.14
C ASP A 114 -4.66 7.80 15.19
N LEU A 115 -4.07 6.61 15.36
CA LEU A 115 -4.59 5.35 14.87
C LEU A 115 -4.90 4.57 16.14
N GLY A 116 -6.05 4.93 16.71
CA GLY A 116 -6.60 4.43 17.96
C GLY A 116 -6.28 2.97 18.21
N THR A 117 -5.64 2.72 19.34
CA THR A 117 -5.43 1.40 19.89
C THR A 117 -6.78 0.82 20.31
N GLY A 118 -7.17 -0.28 19.68
CA GLY A 118 -8.03 -1.29 20.33
C GLY A 118 -9.52 -1.14 20.12
N GLU A 119 -9.99 -1.43 18.91
CA GLU A 119 -11.09 -2.36 18.66
C GLU A 119 -10.95 -2.86 17.22
N LYS A 120 -11.40 -4.08 16.94
CA LYS A 120 -11.31 -4.73 15.63
C LYS A 120 -11.62 -3.73 14.51
N ARG A 121 -10.77 -3.62 13.48
CA ARG A 121 -11.07 -2.87 12.25
C ARG A 121 -12.22 -3.56 11.49
N THR A 122 -13.43 -3.43 12.00
CA THR A 122 -14.68 -3.59 11.24
C THR A 122 -15.15 -2.23 10.71
N SER A 123 -14.52 -1.13 11.13
CA SER A 123 -14.94 0.21 10.76
C SER A 123 -14.90 0.45 9.24
N LEU A 124 -16.00 0.98 8.70
CA LEU A 124 -16.14 1.46 7.32
C LEU A 124 -15.54 2.86 7.12
N GLU A 125 -14.95 3.43 8.17
CA GLU A 125 -14.48 4.81 8.22
C GLU A 125 -13.46 5.20 7.12
N PRO A 126 -12.52 4.33 6.71
CA PRO A 126 -11.65 4.65 5.57
C PRO A 126 -12.43 4.89 4.26
N TYR A 127 -13.50 4.12 4.02
CA TYR A 127 -14.35 4.28 2.84
C TYR A 127 -15.21 5.54 2.94
N THR A 128 -15.76 5.84 4.13
CA THR A 128 -16.56 7.06 4.31
C THR A 128 -15.74 8.32 4.11
N GLN A 129 -14.52 8.38 4.65
CA GLN A 129 -13.60 9.49 4.43
C GLN A 129 -13.26 9.67 2.94
N LEU A 130 -13.00 8.58 2.22
CA LEU A 130 -12.71 8.63 0.79
C LEU A 130 -13.92 9.17 -0.01
N MET A 131 -15.12 8.69 0.31
CA MET A 131 -16.37 9.16 -0.30
C MET A 131 -16.61 10.64 -0.01
N ASP A 132 -16.44 11.08 1.25
CA ASP A 132 -16.65 12.48 1.65
C ASP A 132 -15.67 13.42 0.93
N ARG A 133 -14.43 13.00 0.69
CA ARG A 133 -13.46 13.78 -0.10
C ARG A 133 -13.87 13.92 -1.57
N TYR A 134 -14.41 12.87 -2.17
CA TYR A 134 -14.88 12.91 -3.56
C TYR A 134 -16.16 13.75 -3.70
N LEU A 135 -17.13 13.54 -2.80
CA LEU A 135 -18.35 14.34 -2.73
C LEU A 135 -18.05 15.80 -2.39
N GLY A 136 -17.06 16.08 -1.55
CA GLY A 136 -16.56 17.43 -1.27
C GLY A 136 -15.79 18.08 -2.43
N GLY A 137 -15.45 17.32 -3.47
CA GLY A 137 -14.67 17.81 -4.62
C GLY A 137 -13.16 17.94 -4.37
N SER A 138 -12.67 17.43 -3.24
CA SER A 138 -11.25 17.46 -2.86
C SER A 138 -10.39 16.48 -3.64
N ILE A 139 -11.00 15.48 -4.28
CA ILE A 139 -10.35 14.54 -5.21
C ILE A 139 -11.22 14.37 -6.47
N GLY A 140 -10.56 14.14 -7.60
CA GLY A 140 -11.23 13.88 -8.88
C GLY A 140 -11.76 12.45 -9.00
N GLU A 141 -12.61 12.23 -9.99
CA GLU A 141 -13.29 10.95 -10.21
C GLU A 141 -12.32 9.78 -10.44
N GLU A 142 -11.31 9.95 -11.30
CA GLU A 142 -10.31 8.90 -11.56
C GLU A 142 -9.53 8.52 -10.30
N GLN A 143 -9.11 9.52 -9.52
CA GLN A 143 -8.40 9.30 -8.26
C GLN A 143 -9.28 8.55 -7.24
N PHE A 144 -10.57 8.90 -7.18
CA PHE A 144 -11.54 8.20 -6.34
C PHE A 144 -11.68 6.73 -6.76
N LYS A 145 -11.95 6.45 -8.05
CA LYS A 145 -12.13 5.06 -8.54
C LYS A 145 -10.89 4.21 -8.23
N TRP A 146 -9.70 4.73 -8.53
CA TRP A 146 -8.44 4.03 -8.30
C TRP A 146 -8.22 3.72 -6.82
N THR A 147 -8.40 4.73 -5.95
CA THR A 147 -8.19 4.60 -4.51
C THR A 147 -9.20 3.63 -3.89
N TYR A 148 -10.48 3.71 -4.28
CA TYR A 148 -11.54 2.84 -3.78
C TYR A 148 -11.28 1.37 -4.12
N LEU A 149 -10.99 1.07 -5.39
CA LEU A 149 -10.77 -0.30 -5.85
C LEU A 149 -9.50 -0.91 -5.26
N GLU A 150 -8.44 -0.11 -5.10
CA GLU A 150 -7.24 -0.55 -4.40
C GLU A 150 -7.51 -0.79 -2.91
N MET A 151 -8.28 0.06 -2.23
CA MET A 151 -8.68 -0.19 -0.84
C MET A 151 -9.50 -1.46 -0.70
N PHE A 152 -10.53 -1.63 -1.55
CA PHE A 152 -11.42 -2.78 -1.53
C PHE A 152 -10.71 -4.10 -1.81
N ARG A 153 -9.85 -4.15 -2.85
CA ARG A 153 -9.05 -5.35 -3.17
C ARG A 153 -8.11 -5.75 -2.03
N ASN A 154 -7.59 -4.75 -1.32
CA ASN A 154 -6.56 -4.93 -0.32
C ASN A 154 -7.15 -5.00 1.11
N ASP A 155 -8.48 -5.03 1.25
CA ASP A 155 -9.17 -5.05 2.52
C ASP A 155 -9.11 -6.44 3.16
N ALA A 156 -8.19 -6.61 4.11
CA ALA A 156 -8.00 -7.87 4.83
C ALA A 156 -8.86 -7.98 6.11
N ASN A 157 -9.82 -7.07 6.31
CA ASN A 157 -10.67 -7.10 7.50
C ASN A 157 -11.76 -8.17 7.38
N LEU A 158 -12.08 -8.82 8.51
CA LEU A 158 -13.24 -9.70 8.62
C LEU A 158 -14.52 -8.86 8.66
N ARG A 159 -15.09 -8.58 7.49
CA ARG A 159 -16.35 -7.84 7.32
C ARG A 159 -17.57 -8.75 7.35
N SER A 160 -18.71 -8.20 7.77
CA SER A 160 -19.98 -8.89 7.58
C SER A 160 -20.31 -9.01 6.09
N GLU A 161 -21.14 -9.99 5.73
CA GLU A 161 -21.60 -10.16 4.35
C GLU A 161 -22.37 -8.92 3.84
N GLU A 162 -23.08 -8.24 4.75
CA GLU A 162 -23.83 -7.02 4.46
C GLU A 162 -22.88 -5.85 4.14
N GLU A 163 -21.81 -5.67 4.92
CA GLU A 163 -20.79 -4.65 4.68
C GLU A 163 -20.05 -4.89 3.36
N PHE A 164 -19.68 -6.15 3.08
CA PHE A 164 -19.01 -6.52 1.84
C PHE A 164 -19.89 -6.22 0.63
N LYS A 165 -21.14 -6.70 0.62
CA LYS A 165 -22.07 -6.45 -0.49
C LYS A 165 -22.34 -4.98 -0.69
N LEU A 166 -22.43 -4.21 0.40
CA LEU A 166 -22.65 -2.78 0.31
C LEU A 166 -21.47 -2.08 -0.39
N LEU A 167 -20.23 -2.39 -0.01
CA LEU A 167 -19.04 -1.83 -0.66
C LEU A 167 -18.87 -2.32 -2.11
N ASP A 168 -19.15 -3.60 -2.37
CA ASP A 168 -19.08 -4.20 -3.70
C ASP A 168 -20.11 -3.57 -4.67
N SER A 169 -21.27 -3.14 -4.15
CA SER A 169 -22.35 -2.55 -4.96
C SER A 169 -21.94 -1.30 -5.76
N LEU A 170 -20.87 -0.61 -5.35
CA LEU A 170 -20.46 0.62 -6.02
C LEU A 170 -19.92 0.37 -7.43
N PHE A 171 -19.21 -0.73 -7.64
CA PHE A 171 -18.62 -1.07 -8.94
C PHE A 171 -19.13 -2.41 -9.50
N GLY A 172 -19.93 -3.15 -8.72
CA GLY A 172 -20.55 -4.41 -9.10
C GLY A 172 -19.59 -5.60 -9.04
N ASN A 173 -20.14 -6.77 -8.74
CA ASN A 173 -19.43 -8.02 -8.45
C ASN A 173 -18.53 -8.49 -9.63
N PRO A 174 -17.20 -8.49 -9.48
CA PRO A 174 -16.26 -9.10 -10.41
C PRO A 174 -16.03 -10.57 -10.01
N ASP A 175 -17.05 -11.42 -10.11
CA ASP A 175 -16.87 -12.86 -9.91
C ASP A 175 -16.01 -13.52 -11.01
N ASP A 176 -15.56 -12.75 -12.01
CA ASP A 176 -14.44 -13.12 -12.86
C ASP A 176 -13.13 -12.81 -12.13
N HIS A 177 -12.62 -13.83 -11.45
CA HIS A 177 -11.33 -13.81 -10.80
C HIS A 177 -10.28 -13.34 -11.83
N HIS A 178 -9.69 -12.16 -11.57
CA HIS A 178 -8.69 -11.41 -12.37
C HIS A 178 -9.22 -10.24 -13.21
N ILE A 179 -9.85 -9.24 -12.58
CA ILE A 179 -9.97 -7.91 -13.20
C ILE A 179 -9.17 -6.89 -12.38
N HIS A 180 -8.08 -6.39 -12.98
CA HIS A 180 -7.27 -5.31 -12.41
C HIS A 180 -8.09 -4.02 -12.28
N ALA A 181 -7.81 -3.16 -11.29
CA ALA A 181 -8.53 -1.90 -11.07
C ALA A 181 -8.69 -1.06 -12.36
N GLY A 182 -7.67 -1.06 -13.22
CA GLY A 182 -7.74 -0.38 -14.52
C GLY A 182 -8.81 -0.93 -15.48
N ALA A 183 -9.07 -2.24 -15.48
CA ALA A 183 -10.11 -2.84 -16.31
C ALA A 183 -11.53 -2.54 -15.79
N ILE A 184 -11.73 -2.52 -14.47
CA ILE A 184 -13.00 -2.06 -13.86
C ILE A 184 -13.24 -0.58 -14.19
N ILE A 185 -12.20 0.26 -14.07
CA ILE A 185 -12.30 1.69 -14.42
C ILE A 185 -12.62 1.89 -15.89
N SER A 186 -12.00 1.13 -16.78
CA SER A 186 -12.27 1.18 -18.22
C SER A 186 -13.72 0.81 -18.52
N LEU A 187 -14.23 -0.28 -17.92
CA LEU A 187 -15.62 -0.72 -18.10
C LEU A 187 -16.61 0.31 -17.55
N GLU A 188 -16.39 0.80 -16.33
CA GLU A 188 -17.21 1.86 -15.72
C GLU A 188 -17.28 3.10 -16.62
N THR A 189 -16.15 3.52 -17.18
CA THR A 189 -16.10 4.68 -18.10
C THR A 189 -16.89 4.43 -19.39
N GLN A 190 -16.84 3.20 -19.93
CA GLN A 190 -17.63 2.81 -21.09
C GLN A 190 -19.13 2.82 -20.79
N LEU A 191 -19.55 2.23 -19.66
CA LEU A 191 -20.95 2.18 -19.24
C LEU A 191 -21.52 3.57 -18.96
N GLN A 192 -20.74 4.46 -18.34
CA GLN A 192 -21.13 5.86 -18.12
C GLN A 192 -21.30 6.61 -19.43
N THR A 193 -20.38 6.41 -20.38
CA THR A 193 -20.45 7.06 -21.71
C THR A 193 -21.66 6.55 -22.50
N ALA A 194 -22.02 5.28 -22.34
CA ALA A 194 -23.20 4.67 -22.95
C ALA A 194 -24.52 5.07 -22.26
N GLY A 195 -24.46 5.71 -21.08
CA GLY A 195 -25.63 6.06 -20.28
C GLY A 195 -26.32 4.85 -19.63
N GLU A 196 -25.62 3.72 -19.55
CA GLU A 196 -26.14 2.46 -18.99
C GLU A 196 -26.05 2.42 -17.46
N VAL A 197 -25.26 3.32 -16.86
CA VAL A 197 -25.15 3.50 -15.41
C VAL A 197 -25.32 4.96 -15.03
N ALA A 198 -25.91 5.18 -13.85
CA ALA A 198 -26.04 6.52 -13.28
C ALA A 198 -24.66 7.15 -13.00
N PRO A 199 -24.56 8.50 -12.98
CA PRO A 199 -23.32 9.20 -12.67
C PRO A 199 -22.70 8.69 -11.36
N LEU A 200 -21.38 8.46 -11.35
CA LEU A 200 -20.71 7.90 -10.18
C LEU A 200 -20.94 8.73 -8.92
N ARG A 201 -21.00 10.06 -9.07
CA ARG A 201 -21.25 10.96 -7.94
C ARG A 201 -22.58 10.69 -7.23
N GLU A 202 -23.64 10.39 -7.97
CA GLU A 202 -24.95 10.04 -7.40
C GLU A 202 -24.89 8.69 -6.69
N ARG A 203 -24.26 7.69 -7.31
CA ARG A 203 -24.08 6.35 -6.73
C ARG A 203 -23.24 6.39 -5.44
N VAL A 204 -22.17 7.18 -5.41
CA VAL A 204 -21.34 7.37 -4.21
C VAL A 204 -22.14 8.04 -3.09
N GLN A 205 -23.00 9.00 -3.42
CA GLN A 205 -23.88 9.62 -2.43
C GLN A 205 -24.85 8.61 -1.81
N THR A 206 -25.51 7.79 -2.63
CA THR A 206 -26.39 6.71 -2.15
C THR A 206 -25.64 5.71 -1.28
N LEU A 207 -24.41 5.32 -1.68
CA LEU A 207 -23.58 4.43 -0.87
C LEU A 207 -23.22 5.06 0.47
N ARG A 208 -22.84 6.35 0.49
CA ARG A 208 -22.46 7.06 1.71
C ARG A 208 -23.60 7.15 2.71
N GLU A 209 -24.82 7.39 2.23
CA GLU A 209 -26.05 7.37 3.03
C GLU A 209 -26.33 5.97 3.59
N SER A 210 -26.16 4.94 2.76
CA SER A 210 -26.37 3.54 3.16
C SER A 210 -25.36 3.08 4.21
N VAL A 211 -24.08 3.45 4.06
CA VAL A 211 -23.02 3.16 5.05
C VAL A 211 -23.28 3.88 6.38
N ASN A 212 -23.88 5.08 6.34
CA ASN A 212 -24.24 5.82 7.55
C ASN A 212 -25.46 5.22 8.30
N ALA A 213 -26.22 4.35 7.63
CA ALA A 213 -27.41 3.73 8.20
C ALA A 213 -27.15 2.33 8.80
N LEU A 214 -25.94 1.78 8.60
CA LEU A 214 -25.43 0.58 9.27
C LEU A 214 -24.97 0.90 10.71
#